data_AF-A0A946UDS2-F1
#
_entry.id   AF-A0A946UDS2-F1
#
_cell.length_a   1.000
_cell.length_b   1.000
_cell.length_c   1.000
_cell.angle_alpha   90.00
_cell.angle_beta   90.00
_cell.angle_gamma   90.00
#
_symmetry.space_group_name_H-M   'P 1'
#
loop_
_entity.id
_entity.type
_entity.pdbx_description
1 polymer ?
#
loop_
_entity_poly.entity_id
_entity_poly.type
_entity_poly.pdbx_seq_one_letter_code
_entity_poly.pdbx_strand_id
1 'polypeptide(L)'
;MTLSRRQTTSSADGLALIYWMRPAEAPGNRYLLLVHGGASNHTRWSEFSAHTHLARDWHLLASDMRGNGETMTRGRQDIAT
;
A
#
# COMPACT_ATOMS: atom_id res chain seq x y z
N MET A 1 1.69 11.00 -11.93
CA MET A 1 0.55 10.04 -11.79
C MET A 1 0.46 9.62 -10.34
N THR A 2 -0.75 9.49 -9.80
CA THR A 2 -1.02 9.06 -8.43
C THR A 2 -1.29 7.55 -8.40
N LEU A 3 -1.27 6.92 -7.23
CA LEU A 3 -1.78 5.56 -6.99
C LEU A 3 -3.12 5.36 -7.72
N SER A 4 -3.17 4.44 -8.68
CA SER A 4 -4.34 4.33 -9.57
C SER A 4 -4.84 2.89 -9.74
N ARG A 5 -3.97 1.90 -9.62
CA ARG A 5 -4.35 0.49 -9.79
C ARG A 5 -4.53 -0.19 -8.45
N ARG A 6 -5.79 -0.42 -8.08
CA ARG A 6 -6.18 -1.26 -6.94
C ARG A 6 -5.92 -2.73 -7.25
N GLN A 7 -5.32 -3.42 -6.30
CA GLN A 7 -4.95 -4.83 -6.39
C GLN A 7 -5.30 -5.53 -5.06
N THR A 8 -5.47 -6.84 -5.13
CA THR A 8 -5.72 -7.69 -3.95
C THR A 8 -4.75 -8.86 -3.96
N THR A 9 -4.30 -9.25 -2.77
CA THR A 9 -3.54 -10.49 -2.52
C THR A 9 -4.05 -11.15 -1.25
N SER A 10 -3.66 -12.39 -0.99
CA SER A 10 -4.01 -13.10 0.25
C SER A 10 -2.81 -13.18 1.18
N SER A 11 -3.02 -12.93 2.48
CA SER A 11 -2.03 -13.23 3.52
C SER A 11 -1.97 -14.72 3.83
N ALA A 12 -1.00 -15.12 4.65
CA ALA A 12 -0.81 -16.52 5.06
C ALA A 12 -2.03 -17.13 5.77
N ASP A 13 -2.79 -16.32 6.51
CA ASP A 13 -4.04 -16.71 7.17
C ASP A 13 -5.29 -16.52 6.29
N GLY A 14 -5.10 -16.28 4.99
CA GLY A 14 -6.19 -16.18 4.02
C GLY A 14 -6.92 -14.84 3.98
N LEU A 15 -6.49 -13.83 4.74
CA LEU A 15 -7.08 -12.49 4.66
C LEU A 15 -6.74 -11.83 3.32
N ALA A 16 -7.77 -11.28 2.66
CA ALA A 16 -7.57 -10.43 1.49
C ALA A 16 -6.94 -9.08 1.90
N LEU A 17 -5.69 -8.85 1.49
CA LEU A 17 -4.98 -7.59 1.61
C LEU A 17 -5.18 -6.75 0.34
N ILE A 18 -5.54 -5.48 0.51
CA ILE A 18 -5.76 -4.54 -0.60
C ILE A 18 -4.62 -3.52 -0.65
N TYR A 19 -4.16 -3.24 -1.86
CA TYR A 19 -3.10 -2.26 -2.10
C TYR A 19 -3.28 -1.55 -3.44
N TRP A 20 -2.66 -0.38 -3.57
CA TRP A 20 -2.62 0.38 -4.81
C TRP A 20 -1.21 0.43 -5.36
N MET A 21 -1.11 0.36 -6.68
CA MET A 21 0.15 0.43 -7.40
C MET A 21 0.22 1.71 -8.24
N ARG A 22 1.37 2.37 -8.18
CA ARG A 22 1.86 3.29 -9.20
C ARG A 22 3.08 2.64 -9.86
N PRO A 23 3.06 2.37 -11.17
CA PRO A 23 4.25 1.84 -11.84
C PRO A 23 5.39 2.87 -11.87
N ALA A 24 6.62 2.37 -11.89
CA ALA A 24 7.81 3.18 -12.16
C ALA A 24 7.75 3.82 -13.55
N GLU A 25 8.35 5.00 -13.71
CA GLU A 25 8.45 5.66 -15.01
C GLU A 25 9.49 4.99 -15.92
N ALA A 26 10.61 4.55 -15.34
CA ALA A 26 11.64 3.81 -16.05
C ALA A 26 11.37 2.29 -16.00
N PRO A 27 11.78 1.53 -17.04
CA PRO A 27 11.72 0.07 -17.01
C PRO A 27 12.57 -0.52 -15.87
N GLY A 28 12.02 -1.50 -15.14
CA GLY A 28 12.75 -2.17 -14.06
C GLY A 28 11.84 -2.91 -13.08
N ASN A 29 12.47 -3.64 -12.14
CA ASN A 29 11.81 -4.53 -11.17
C ASN A 29 12.09 -4.12 -9.71
N ARG A 30 12.14 -2.81 -9.42
CA ARG A 30 12.31 -2.31 -8.05
C ARG A 30 10.96 -1.91 -7.47
N TYR A 31 10.66 -2.32 -6.25
CA TYR A 31 9.36 -2.11 -5.60
C TYR A 31 9.54 -1.47 -4.23
N LEU A 32 8.79 -0.41 -3.96
CA LEU A 32 8.77 0.28 -2.67
C LEU A 32 7.39 0.11 -2.04
N LEU A 33 7.34 -0.57 -0.88
CA LEU A 33 6.13 -0.73 -0.09
C LEU A 33 6.00 0.43 0.90
N LEU A 34 4.87 1.13 0.83
CA LEU A 34 4.51 2.25 1.69
C LEU A 34 3.56 1.75 2.78
N VAL A 35 4.04 1.75 4.02
CA VAL A 35 3.31 1.28 5.20
C VAL A 35 2.82 2.49 5.99
N HIS A 36 1.50 2.67 6.09
CA HIS A 36 0.91 3.78 6.85
C HIS A 36 1.03 3.59 8.37
N GLY A 37 0.89 4.67 9.15
CA GLY A 37 0.80 4.61 10.62
C GLY A 37 -0.55 4.11 11.13
N GLY A 38 -0.72 3.99 12.45
CA GLY A 38 -1.98 3.52 13.05
C GLY A 38 -3.21 4.38 12.68
N ALA A 39 -4.38 3.75 12.60
CA ALA A 39 -5.67 4.38 12.28
C ALA A 39 -5.63 5.25 10.99
N SER A 40 -4.97 4.74 9.95
CA SER A 40 -4.72 5.43 8.70
C SER A 40 -4.96 4.51 7.50
N ASN A 41 -4.62 4.93 6.29
CA ASN A 41 -4.76 4.12 5.07
C ASN A 41 -3.87 4.66 3.94
N HIS A 42 -3.92 4.00 2.78
CA HIS A 42 -3.16 4.27 1.58
C HIS A 42 -3.30 5.71 1.07
N THR A 43 -4.43 6.39 1.30
CA THR A 43 -4.69 7.74 0.77
C THR A 43 -3.73 8.79 1.33
N ARG A 44 -3.12 8.53 2.50
CA ARG A 44 -2.07 9.39 3.08
C ARG A 44 -0.82 9.48 2.21
N TRP A 45 -0.63 8.53 1.31
CA TRP A 45 0.49 8.53 0.38
C TRP A 45 0.19 9.25 -0.93
N SER A 46 -1.01 9.83 -1.13
CA SER A 46 -1.39 10.47 -2.39
C SER A 46 -0.38 11.53 -2.85
N GLU A 47 -0.06 12.50 -2.00
CA GLU A 47 0.89 13.58 -2.30
C GLU A 47 2.32 13.04 -2.53
N PHE A 48 2.82 12.24 -1.59
CA PHE A 48 4.14 11.60 -1.73
C PHE A 48 4.24 10.80 -3.03
N SER A 49 3.23 9.98 -3.33
CA SER A 49 3.17 9.15 -4.52
C SER A 49 3.06 9.97 -5.80
N ALA A 50 2.59 11.21 -5.77
CA ALA A 50 2.50 12.07 -6.93
C ALA A 50 3.83 12.80 -7.21
N HIS A 51 4.58 13.15 -6.15
CA HIS A 51 5.70 14.10 -6.26
C HIS A 51 7.09 13.52 -5.95
N THR A 52 7.19 12.30 -5.42
CA THR A 52 8.49 11.70 -5.10
C THR A 52 9.31 11.34 -6.34
N HIS A 53 10.61 11.63 -6.32
CA HIS A 53 11.55 11.17 -7.35
C HIS A 53 11.75 9.65 -7.35
N LEU A 54 11.41 8.96 -6.25
CA LEU A 54 11.50 7.50 -6.18
C LEU A 54 10.63 6.80 -7.23
N ALA A 55 9.54 7.43 -7.66
CA ALA A 55 8.67 6.85 -8.68
C ALA A 55 9.30 6.80 -10.09
N ARG A 56 10.48 7.39 -10.29
CA ARG A 56 11.25 7.19 -11.52
C ARG A 56 11.71 5.75 -11.64
N ASP A 57 12.30 5.21 -10.59
CA ASP A 57 12.96 3.90 -10.62
C ASP A 57 12.23 2.81 -9.84
N TRP A 58 11.22 3.18 -9.03
CA TRP A 58 10.50 2.26 -8.14
C TRP A 58 9.01 2.23 -8.44
N HIS A 59 8.46 1.03 -8.55
CA HIS A 59 7.01 0.82 -8.47
C HIS A 59 6.58 1.07 -7.03
N LEU A 60 5.66 2.01 -6.81
CA LEU A 60 5.15 2.33 -5.49
C LEU A 60 3.94 1.46 -5.17
N LEU A 61 3.96 0.80 -4.02
CA LEU A 61 2.88 -0.02 -3.50
C LEU A 61 2.38 0.61 -2.21
N ALA A 62 1.16 1.11 -2.16
CA ALA A 62 0.54 1.60 -0.93
C ALA A 62 -0.48 0.58 -0.45
N SER A 63 -0.19 -0.11 0.66
CA SER A 63 -1.06 -1.14 1.22
C SER A 63 -1.94 -0.58 2.33
N ASP A 64 -3.18 -1.03 2.40
CA ASP A 64 -3.99 -0.91 3.60
C ASP A 64 -3.70 -2.11 4.51
N MET A 65 -3.20 -1.84 5.72
CA MET A 65 -2.94 -2.91 6.70
C MET A 65 -4.23 -3.53 7.23
N ARG A 66 -4.16 -4.75 7.75
CA ARG A 66 -5.29 -5.45 8.37
C ARG A 66 -6.08 -4.53 9.29
N GLY A 67 -7.40 -4.48 9.08
CA GLY A 67 -8.37 -3.67 9.82
C GLY A 67 -8.28 -2.16 9.58
N ASN A 68 -7.63 -1.73 8.49
CA ASN A 68 -7.56 -0.33 8.08
C ASN A 68 -7.96 -0.18 6.61
N GLY A 69 -8.39 1.03 6.24
CA GLY A 69 -8.70 1.37 4.85
C GLY A 69 -9.69 0.43 4.19
N GLU A 70 -9.34 -0.17 3.06
CA GLU A 70 -10.17 -1.20 2.42
C GLU A 70 -9.87 -2.63 2.90
N THR A 71 -8.74 -2.86 3.57
CA THR A 71 -8.41 -4.16 4.20
C THR A 71 -9.11 -4.29 5.55
N MET A 72 -10.42 -4.03 5.62
CA MET A 72 -11.15 -4.04 6.87
C MET A 72 -11.39 -5.45 7.38
N THR A 73 -11.17 -5.65 8.68
CA THR A 73 -11.46 -6.88 9.42
C THR A 73 -12.19 -6.51 10.70
N ARG A 74 -13.07 -7.39 11.17
CA ARG A 74 -13.64 -7.30 12.52
C ARG A 74 -12.75 -8.06 13.49
N GLY A 75 -12.39 -7.45 14.61
CA GLY A 75 -11.56 -8.08 15.64
C GLY A 75 -10.59 -7.12 16.29
N ARG A 76 -9.90 -7.61 17.31
CA ARG A 76 -8.88 -6.85 18.04
C ARG A 76 -7.65 -6.68 17.15
N GLN A 77 -7.17 -5.46 17.01
CA GLN A 77 -5.92 -5.14 16.34
C GLN A 77 -4.87 -4.86 17.41
N ASP A 78 -4.06 -5.86 17.73
CA ASP A 78 -2.93 -5.67 18.64
C ASP A 78 -1.62 -5.75 17.88
N ILE A 79 -0.62 -5.11 18.43
CA ILE A 79 0.77 -5.50 18.20
C ILE A 79 1.01 -6.65 19.18
N ALA A 80 1.33 -7.84 18.68
CA ALA A 80 1.73 -8.97 19.53
C ALA A 80 2.86 -8.47 20.43
N THR A 81 2.61 -8.52 21.74
CA THR A 81 3.53 -8.04 22.78
C THR A 81 4.44 -9.16 23.23
#